data_AF-A0A2V6UVS5-F1
#
_entry.id   AF-A0A2V6UVS5-F1
#
_cell.length_a   1.000
_cell.length_b   1.000
_cell.length_c   1.000
_cell.angle_alpha   90.00
_cell.angle_beta   90.00
_cell.angle_gamma   90.00
#
_symmetry.space_group_name_H-M   'P 1'
#
loop_
_entity.id
_entity.type
_entity.pdbx_description
1 polymer ?
#
loop_
_entity_poly.entity_id
_entity_poly.type
_entity_poly.pdbx_seq_one_letter_code
_entity_poly.pdbx_strand_id
1 'polypeptide(L)'
;MVLALALTLGAAAPVAAEDPITRDQAERLIQEIRQLREVLQQLRAPQPAAAAPQRPADEKVKVDLRGTHVMGRNDAPVTMVEFTDLECPFCRTFHTGTFEQIKRDFIDT
;
A
#
# COMPACT_ATOMS: atom_id res chain seq x y z
N MET A 1 62.77 -54.10 1.91
CA MET A 1 61.86 -54.18 0.74
C MET A 1 60.45 -54.21 1.27
N VAL A 2 59.58 -53.33 0.73
CA VAL A 2 58.11 -53.51 0.61
C VAL A 2 57.36 -53.43 1.96
N LEU A 3 56.26 -52.70 2.23
CA LEU A 3 55.23 -51.91 1.52
C LEU A 3 54.44 -51.21 2.68
N ALA A 4 54.21 -49.90 2.71
CA ALA A 4 52.97 -49.17 2.35
C ALA A 4 51.61 -49.75 2.83
N LEU A 5 50.68 -48.81 3.16
CA LEU A 5 49.21 -48.86 3.38
C LEU A 5 48.75 -48.68 4.85
N ALA A 6 47.81 -47.81 5.22
CA ALA A 6 47.11 -46.73 4.53
C ALA A 6 46.42 -45.88 5.63
N LEU A 7 46.63 -44.56 5.65
CA LEU A 7 45.75 -43.63 6.37
C LEU A 7 44.46 -43.47 5.56
N THR A 8 43.32 -43.91 6.09
CA THR A 8 42.01 -43.63 5.48
C THR A 8 41.62 -42.19 5.73
N LEU A 9 41.89 -41.36 4.73
CA LEU A 9 41.47 -39.99 4.57
C LEU A 9 40.02 -39.94 4.06
N GLY A 10 39.14 -39.25 4.79
CA GLY A 10 38.02 -38.47 4.24
C GLY A 10 36.76 -39.20 3.74
N ALA A 11 35.61 -38.85 4.32
CA ALA A 11 34.34 -38.82 3.61
C ALA A 11 33.65 -37.48 3.89
N ALA A 12 33.99 -36.46 3.10
CA ALA A 12 33.07 -35.36 2.86
C ALA A 12 32.00 -35.91 1.92
N ALA A 13 30.74 -35.97 2.38
CA ALA A 13 29.62 -36.27 1.51
C ALA A 13 29.60 -35.27 0.34
N PRO A 14 29.29 -35.68 -0.88
CA PRO A 14 29.07 -34.74 -1.95
C PRO A 14 27.84 -33.92 -1.56
N VAL A 15 28.01 -32.61 -1.40
CA VAL A 15 26.89 -31.68 -1.48
C VAL A 15 26.35 -31.87 -2.89
N ALA A 16 25.21 -32.54 -3.03
CA ALA A 16 24.52 -32.65 -4.31
C ALA A 16 24.35 -31.22 -4.82
N ALA A 17 24.96 -30.92 -5.96
CA ALA A 17 24.76 -29.64 -6.63
C ALA A 17 23.25 -29.46 -6.81
N GLU A 18 22.69 -28.38 -6.27
CA GLU A 18 21.32 -27.96 -6.57
C GLU A 18 21.14 -27.99 -8.09
N ASP A 19 20.18 -28.80 -8.55
CA ASP A 19 20.01 -29.08 -9.98
C ASP A 19 19.84 -27.75 -10.72
N PRO A 20 20.77 -27.40 -11.64
CA PRO A 20 20.60 -26.21 -12.45
C PRO A 20 19.30 -26.36 -13.23
N ILE A 21 18.50 -25.28 -13.29
CA ILE A 21 17.24 -25.21 -14.04
C ILE A 21 17.43 -25.95 -15.37
N THR A 22 16.66 -27.02 -15.56
CA THR A 22 16.75 -27.84 -16.77
C THR A 22 16.28 -27.02 -17.97
N ARG A 23 16.73 -27.38 -19.18
CA ARG A 23 16.36 -26.64 -20.40
C ARG A 23 14.84 -26.55 -20.59
N ASP A 24 14.12 -27.63 -20.27
CA ASP A 24 12.66 -27.67 -20.31
C ASP A 24 12.03 -26.70 -19.30
N GLN A 25 12.54 -26.65 -18.07
CA GLN A 25 12.07 -25.68 -17.06
C GLN A 25 12.34 -24.23 -17.48
N ALA A 26 13.49 -23.96 -18.11
CA ALA A 26 13.81 -22.63 -18.62
C ALA A 26 12.85 -22.21 -19.74
N GLU A 27 12.49 -23.13 -20.64
CA GLU A 27 11.52 -22.86 -21.71
C GLU A 27 10.13 -22.56 -21.14
N ARG A 28 9.67 -23.32 -20.13
CA ARG A 28 8.40 -23.05 -19.45
C ARG A 28 8.38 -21.66 -18.78
N LEU A 29 9.43 -21.31 -18.06
CA LEU A 29 9.54 -20.01 -17.40
C LEU A 29 9.55 -18.85 -18.42
N ILE A 30 10.24 -19.02 -19.56
CA ILE A 30 10.26 -18.01 -20.62
C ILE A 30 8.86 -17.81 -21.20
N GLN A 31 8.08 -18.88 -21.37
CA GLN A 31 6.69 -18.77 -21.85
C GLN A 31 5.81 -18.02 -20.84
N GLU A 32 5.94 -18.32 -19.55
CA GLU A 32 5.19 -17.61 -18.50
C GLU A 32 5.56 -16.13 -18.41
N ILE A 33 6.86 -15.79 -18.52
CA ILE A 33 7.31 -14.40 -18.52
C ILE A 33 6.74 -13.62 -19.71
N ARG A 34 6.64 -14.26 -20.90
CA ARG A 34 6.03 -13.64 -22.07
C ARG A 34 4.55 -13.36 -21.84
N GLN A 35 3.82 -14.33 -21.31
CA GLN A 35 2.40 -14.18 -20.97
C GLN A 35 2.16 -13.07 -19.93
N LEU A 36 2.99 -13.01 -18.87
CA LEU A 36 2.90 -11.94 -17.87
C LEU A 36 3.18 -10.56 -18.48
N ARG A 37 4.15 -10.45 -19.39
CA ARG A 37 4.43 -9.18 -20.09
C ARG A 37 3.27 -8.72 -20.96
N GLU A 38 2.59 -9.63 -21.65
CA GLU A 38 1.40 -9.30 -22.45
C GLU A 38 0.27 -8.77 -21.57
N VAL A 39 0.00 -9.42 -20.43
CA VAL A 39 -1.00 -8.94 -19.46
C VAL A 39 -0.62 -7.56 -18.92
N LEU A 40 0.64 -7.35 -18.55
CA LEU A 40 1.12 -6.05 -18.08
C LEU A 40 1.01 -4.96 -19.17
N GLN A 41 1.24 -5.30 -20.43
CA GLN A 41 1.06 -4.39 -21.56
C GLN A 41 -0.41 -4.03 -21.76
N GLN A 42 -1.33 -4.98 -21.63
CA GLN A 42 -2.77 -4.71 -21.69
C GLN A 42 -3.23 -3.78 -20.56
N LEU A 43 -2.74 -3.99 -19.34
CA LEU A 43 -3.05 -3.13 -18.20
C LEU A 43 -2.46 -1.72 -18.33
N ARG A 44 -1.32 -1.59 -18.99
CA ARG A 44 -0.63 -0.33 -19.27
C ARG A 44 -1.06 0.34 -20.57
N ALA A 45 -1.86 -0.33 -21.38
CA ALA A 45 -2.38 0.26 -22.60
C ALA A 45 -3.11 1.56 -22.22
N PRO A 46 -2.89 2.67 -22.95
CA PRO A 46 -3.62 3.90 -22.70
C PRO A 46 -5.11 3.57 -22.76
N GLN A 47 -5.78 3.63 -21.62
CA GLN A 47 -7.23 3.57 -21.62
C GLN A 47 -7.69 4.76 -22.45
N PRO A 48 -8.66 4.57 -23.38
CA PRO A 48 -9.31 5.71 -24.02
C PRO A 48 -9.65 6.67 -22.90
N ALA A 49 -9.20 7.93 -23.00
CA ALA A 49 -9.43 8.90 -21.96
C ALA A 49 -10.92 8.84 -21.60
N ALA A 50 -11.23 8.25 -20.44
CA ALA A 50 -12.59 8.18 -19.97
C ALA A 50 -13.06 9.62 -20.00
N ALA A 51 -14.20 9.88 -20.65
CA ALA A 51 -14.81 11.19 -20.64
C ALA A 51 -14.73 11.68 -19.19
N ALA A 52 -14.11 12.84 -18.98
CA ALA A 52 -13.82 13.34 -17.64
C ALA A 52 -15.09 13.16 -16.81
N PRO A 53 -15.02 12.51 -15.63
CA PRO A 53 -16.22 12.22 -14.85
C PRO A 53 -16.99 13.52 -14.73
N GLN A 54 -18.20 13.54 -15.29
CA GLN A 54 -19.10 14.67 -15.13
C GLN A 54 -19.26 14.81 -13.64
N ARG A 55 -18.79 15.94 -13.09
CA ARG A 55 -18.96 16.21 -11.67
C ARG A 55 -20.44 16.00 -11.39
N PRO A 56 -20.81 15.08 -10.47
CA PRO A 56 -22.19 14.96 -10.05
C PRO A 56 -22.71 16.37 -9.75
N ALA A 57 -23.97 16.65 -10.10
CA ALA A 57 -24.59 17.89 -9.67
C ALA A 57 -24.31 18.09 -8.17
N ASP A 58 -24.15 19.34 -7.72
CA ASP A 58 -23.87 19.67 -6.31
C ASP A 58 -25.03 19.20 -5.42
N GLU A 59 -25.06 17.90 -5.14
CA GLU A 59 -26.07 17.24 -4.36
C GLU A 59 -25.71 17.48 -2.90
N LYS A 60 -26.59 18.22 -2.22
CA LYS A 60 -26.43 18.47 -0.79
C LYS A 60 -26.73 17.20 -0.03
N VAL A 61 -25.67 16.49 0.37
CA VAL A 61 -25.76 15.32 1.23
C VAL A 61 -26.08 15.76 2.66
N LYS A 62 -27.10 15.15 3.27
CA LYS A 62 -27.39 15.33 4.69
C LYS A 62 -26.55 14.34 5.49
N VAL A 63 -25.80 14.84 6.46
CA VAL A 63 -25.02 14.02 7.41
C VAL A 63 -25.79 13.96 8.72
N ASP A 64 -26.04 12.76 9.25
CA ASP A 64 -26.59 12.56 10.59
C ASP A 64 -25.48 12.71 11.63
N LEU A 65 -25.63 13.67 12.54
CA LEU A 65 -24.66 13.97 13.60
C LEU A 65 -25.05 13.39 14.96
N ARG A 66 -26.09 12.54 15.03
CA ARG A 66 -26.50 11.93 16.31
C ARG A 66 -25.42 10.96 16.80
N GLY A 67 -25.02 11.13 18.07
CA GLY A 67 -24.02 10.26 18.71
C GLY A 67 -22.57 10.56 18.32
N THR A 68 -22.31 11.59 17.49
CA THR A 68 -20.95 12.01 17.18
C THR A 68 -20.35 12.84 18.31
N HIS A 69 -19.03 12.94 18.35
CA HIS A 69 -18.35 13.88 19.25
C HIS A 69 -18.59 15.32 18.78
N VAL A 70 -18.88 16.23 19.71
CA VAL A 70 -19.13 17.65 19.45
C VAL A 70 -18.39 18.47 20.50
N MET A 71 -17.82 19.61 20.07
CA MET A 71 -17.24 20.60 20.98
C MET A 71 -17.70 22.01 20.61
N GLY A 72 -17.63 22.91 21.59
CA GLY A 72 -18.08 24.29 21.46
C GLY A 72 -19.47 24.52 22.04
N ARG A 73 -19.96 25.74 21.87
CA ARG A 73 -21.26 26.17 22.39
C ARG A 73 -22.42 25.67 21.54
N ASN A 74 -23.52 25.32 22.18
CA ASN A 74 -24.74 24.86 21.50
C ASN A 74 -25.40 25.93 20.61
N ASP A 75 -25.13 27.21 20.89
CA ASP A 75 -25.65 28.37 20.15
C ASP A 75 -24.59 29.00 19.21
N ALA A 76 -23.51 28.27 18.91
CA ALA A 76 -22.52 28.73 17.95
C ALA A 76 -23.16 28.98 16.56
N PRO A 77 -22.88 30.12 15.91
CA PRO A 77 -23.55 30.50 14.66
C PRO A 77 -23.10 29.68 13.44
N VAL A 78 -22.01 28.93 13.57
CA VAL A 78 -21.40 28.12 12.49
C VAL A 78 -21.05 26.74 13.04
N THR A 79 -21.28 25.71 12.22
CA THR A 79 -20.90 24.33 12.51
C THR A 79 -19.84 23.87 11.51
N MET A 80 -18.75 23.31 12.01
CA MET A 80 -17.70 22.66 11.22
C MET A 80 -17.69 21.16 11.52
N VAL A 81 -17.68 20.33 10.48
CA VAL A 81 -17.59 18.87 10.59
C VAL A 81 -16.26 18.43 10.00
N GLU A 82 -15.41 17.80 10.83
CA GLU A 82 -14.13 17.25 10.38
C GLU A 82 -14.30 15.76 10.04
N PHE A 83 -13.94 15.40 8.81
CA PHE A 83 -13.73 14.01 8.41
C PHE A 83 -12.24 13.73 8.46
N THR A 84 -11.82 12.90 9.41
CA THR A 84 -10.42 12.67 9.72
C THR A 84 -10.12 11.19 9.78
N ASP A 85 -8.89 10.83 9.46
CA ASP A 85 -8.36 9.48 9.60
C ASP A 85 -7.23 9.52 10.63
N LEU A 86 -7.33 8.66 11.64
CA LEU A 86 -6.36 8.60 12.74
C LEU A 86 -4.96 8.17 12.28
N GLU A 87 -4.86 7.50 11.12
CA GLU A 87 -3.58 7.09 10.53
C GLU A 87 -3.00 8.13 9.57
N CYS A 88 -3.75 9.20 9.24
CA CYS A 88 -3.30 10.21 8.30
C CYS A 88 -2.27 11.16 8.94
N PRO A 89 -1.03 11.26 8.40
CA PRO A 89 0.00 12.13 8.96
C PRO A 89 -0.33 13.63 8.81
N PHE A 90 -1.12 14.00 7.80
CA PHE A 90 -1.57 15.38 7.60
C PHE A 90 -2.67 15.76 8.60
N CYS A 91 -3.58 14.83 8.93
CA CYS A 91 -4.58 15.02 9.98
C CYS A 91 -3.92 15.25 11.34
N ARG A 92 -2.85 14.49 11.66
CA ARG A 92 -2.05 14.75 12.87
C ARG A 92 -1.46 16.16 12.88
N THR A 93 -0.90 16.60 11.75
CA THR A 93 -0.28 17.92 11.62
C THR A 93 -1.32 19.04 11.84
N PHE A 94 -2.50 18.90 11.20
CA PHE A 94 -3.64 19.78 11.40
C PHE A 94 -4.05 19.87 12.88
N HIS A 95 -4.23 18.72 13.54
CA HIS A 95 -4.69 18.67 14.92
C HIS A 95 -3.70 19.29 15.90
N THR A 96 -2.38 19.15 15.67
CA THR A 96 -1.36 19.76 16.53
C THR A 96 -1.04 21.22 16.21
N GLY A 97 -1.60 21.77 15.12
CA GLY A 97 -1.27 23.10 14.60
C GLY A 97 -2.51 23.96 14.39
N THR A 98 -3.11 23.86 13.21
CA THR A 98 -4.25 24.69 12.80
C THR A 98 -5.47 24.49 13.68
N PHE A 99 -5.77 23.27 14.09
CA PHE A 99 -6.92 22.99 14.97
C PHE A 99 -6.79 23.72 16.30
N GLU A 100 -5.60 23.77 16.90
CA GLU A 100 -5.37 24.51 18.15
C GLU A 100 -5.62 26.02 17.98
N GLN A 101 -5.35 26.59 16.80
CA GLN A 101 -5.69 27.98 16.50
C GLN A 101 -7.21 28.16 16.39
N ILE A 102 -7.88 27.29 15.61
CA ILE A 102 -9.34 27.33 15.44
C ILE A 102 -10.03 27.19 16.80
N LYS A 103 -9.56 26.26 17.63
CA LYS A 103 -10.12 26.01 18.95
C LYS A 103 -10.05 27.27 19.83
N ARG A 104 -8.88 27.91 19.91
CA ARG A 104 -8.71 29.15 20.69
C ARG A 104 -9.55 30.30 20.16
N ASP A 105 -9.61 30.48 18.84
CA ASP A 105 -10.18 31.67 18.23
C ASP A 105 -11.71 31.59 18.05
N PHE A 106 -12.28 30.37 17.99
CA PHE A 106 -13.70 30.17 17.63
C PHE A 106 -14.46 29.18 18.52
N ILE A 107 -13.81 28.29 19.26
CA ILE A 107 -14.48 27.24 20.05
C ILE A 107 -14.47 27.59 21.54
N ASP A 108 -13.34 28.07 22.07
CA ASP A 108 -13.14 28.39 23.48
C ASP A 108 -13.73 29.75 23.90
N THR A 109 -14.25 30.53 22.94
CA THR A 109 -14.82 31.89 23.13
C THR A 109 -16.33 31.85 23.33
#